data_AF-A0A0N0THR8-F1
#
_entry.id   AF-A0A0N0THR8-F1
#
_cell.length_a   1.000
_cell.length_b   1.000
_cell.length_c   1.000
_cell.angle_alpha   90.00
_cell.angle_beta   90.00
_cell.angle_gamma   90.00
#
_symmetry.space_group_name_H-M   'P 1'
#
loop_
_entity.id
_entity.type
_entity.pdbx_description
1 polymer ?
#
loop_
_entity_poly.entity_id
_entity_poly.type
_entity_poly.pdbx_seq_one_letter_code
_entity_poly.pdbx_strand_id
1 'polypeptide(L)'
;MPLKTYGVLSARAVDTRREGASHTPHYQIHLTDDQGTHYRAAVNVLSQEQPSELLYLVADDFRHPLTARLEDLSSGWNTLPSGPGGPNLDFVRGNLFDPAGMRSLPPDVAGPDNDLADLLDHYVQRAVADPAARLYVFGSRFGPEPGVKDKVFGFLPGNGVHDVHMNQGNSHRFRGDDGVWQDGGFLLRFPGQSRWVGIFLAFQSQSWHTDDTTGHTLEHVDGTRPTPAVRPVRIVAALVDPAGPAPGAETVTLLNASADPVDLTGWRVVGRLGHGAPVQAAGPLAPGACLTVPLGAEARLGDHGGELSLLDAAGLKVHGVSYTAEQVREGWTVVF
;
A
#
# COMPACT_ATOMS: atom_id res chain seq x y z
N MET A 1 2.69 20.66 2.02
CA MET A 1 3.02 20.53 0.59
C MET A 1 3.36 19.07 0.36
N PRO A 2 2.58 18.34 -0.47
CA PRO A 2 2.85 16.94 -0.78
C PRO A 2 4.29 16.74 -1.26
N LEU A 3 4.76 15.49 -1.23
CA LEU A 3 6.15 15.14 -1.51
C LEU A 3 6.58 15.70 -2.87
N LYS A 4 7.67 16.48 -2.87
CA LYS A 4 8.13 17.22 -4.06
C LYS A 4 8.64 16.29 -5.17
N THR A 5 9.14 15.11 -4.81
CA THR A 5 9.86 14.19 -5.69
C THR A 5 9.43 12.74 -5.42
N TYR A 6 8.12 12.48 -5.46
CA TYR A 6 7.58 11.12 -5.29
C TYR A 6 7.91 10.20 -6.47
N GLY A 7 8.20 8.94 -6.16
CA GLY A 7 8.41 7.91 -7.16
C GLY A 7 8.84 6.58 -6.57
N VAL A 8 9.43 5.75 -7.43
CA VAL A 8 9.93 4.42 -7.07
C VAL A 8 11.33 4.18 -7.62
N LEU A 9 12.23 3.68 -6.77
CA LEU A 9 13.54 3.20 -7.15
C LEU A 9 13.48 1.70 -7.43
N SER A 10 13.80 1.28 -8.66
CA SER A 10 13.96 -0.13 -9.04
C SER A 10 15.45 -0.50 -9.11
N ALA A 11 15.97 -1.18 -8.10
CA ALA A 11 17.41 -1.45 -7.97
C ALA A 11 17.70 -2.74 -7.19
N ARG A 12 18.93 -3.23 -7.26
CA ARG A 12 19.38 -4.40 -6.48
C ARG A 12 19.92 -3.94 -5.13
N ALA A 13 19.56 -4.63 -4.04
CA ALA A 13 20.20 -4.41 -2.74
C ALA A 13 21.61 -5.02 -2.76
N VAL A 14 22.60 -4.28 -2.26
CA VAL A 14 24.01 -4.72 -2.25
C VAL A 14 24.66 -4.72 -0.87
N ASP A 15 24.13 -3.91 0.05
CA ASP A 15 24.59 -3.84 1.45
C ASP A 15 23.50 -3.23 2.33
N THR A 16 23.63 -3.34 3.64
CA THR A 16 22.69 -2.83 4.62
C THR A 16 23.42 -2.33 5.86
N ARG A 17 22.88 -1.30 6.51
CA ARG A 17 23.43 -0.81 7.78
C ARG A 17 22.32 -0.45 8.75
N ARG A 18 22.42 -0.99 9.97
CA ARG A 18 21.60 -0.59 11.10
C ARG A 18 22.22 0.63 11.78
N GLU A 19 21.43 1.68 11.94
CA GLU A 19 21.75 2.75 12.90
C GLU A 19 21.27 2.28 14.28
N GLY A 20 22.18 2.19 15.25
CA GLY A 20 21.78 1.89 16.64
C GLY A 20 20.91 3.01 17.23
N ALA A 21 20.24 2.72 18.36
CA ALA A 21 19.30 3.58 19.09
C ALA A 21 19.79 5.01 19.46
N SER A 22 19.99 5.90 18.48
CA SER A 22 20.23 7.32 18.68
C SER A 22 19.29 8.17 17.83
N HIS A 23 18.69 9.19 18.46
CA HIS A 23 17.77 10.21 17.91
C HIS A 23 16.64 9.68 17.02
N THR A 24 16.90 9.44 15.73
CA THR A 24 15.95 8.92 14.74
C THR A 24 16.64 7.81 13.95
N PRO A 25 16.76 6.58 14.51
CA PRO A 25 17.43 5.49 13.83
C PRO A 25 16.71 5.15 12.52
N HIS A 26 17.50 4.89 11.50
CA HIS A 26 17.02 4.33 10.23
C HIS A 26 17.66 2.98 9.98
N TYR A 27 16.90 2.10 9.34
CA TYR A 27 17.46 0.98 8.62
C TYR A 27 17.90 1.48 7.23
N GLN A 28 19.20 1.37 6.94
CA GLN A 28 19.78 1.91 5.71
C GLN A 28 20.04 0.76 4.73
N ILE A 29 19.56 0.90 3.49
CA ILE A 29 19.79 -0.07 2.41
C ILE A 29 20.66 0.59 1.35
N HIS A 30 21.76 -0.07 0.97
CA HIS A 30 22.55 0.31 -0.19
C HIS A 30 22.00 -0.40 -1.41
N LEU A 31 21.64 0.37 -2.43
CA LEU A 31 21.15 -0.16 -3.70
C LEU A 31 22.03 0.28 -4.86
N THR A 32 22.04 -0.54 -5.90
CA THR A 32 22.69 -0.24 -7.19
C THR A 32 21.74 -0.55 -8.34
N ASP A 33 21.57 0.41 -9.26
CA ASP A 33 20.83 0.18 -10.50
C ASP A 33 21.67 -0.57 -11.54
N ASP A 34 21.07 -0.94 -12.66
CA ASP A 34 21.76 -1.71 -13.71
C ASP A 34 22.87 -0.91 -14.45
N GLN A 35 22.94 0.41 -14.23
CA GLN A 35 24.00 1.29 -14.77
C GLN A 35 25.15 1.51 -13.77
N GLY A 36 25.08 0.91 -12.59
CA GLY A 36 26.08 1.08 -11.53
C GLY A 36 25.90 2.35 -10.69
N THR A 37 24.77 3.06 -10.83
CA THR A 37 24.45 4.19 -9.97
C THR A 37 24.07 3.68 -8.57
N HIS A 38 24.66 4.27 -7.55
CA HIS A 38 24.38 3.93 -6.17
C HIS A 38 23.29 4.82 -5.56
N TYR A 39 22.51 4.22 -4.66
CA TYR A 39 21.42 4.85 -3.94
C TYR A 39 21.41 4.37 -2.50
N ARG A 40 20.92 5.22 -1.59
CA ARG A 40 20.58 4.85 -0.22
C ARG A 40 19.08 4.94 -0.01
N ALA A 41 18.44 3.86 0.42
CA ALA A 41 17.11 3.95 1.01
C ALA A 41 17.23 4.11 2.52
N ALA A 42 16.68 5.19 3.05
CA ALA A 42 16.61 5.46 4.49
C ALA A 42 15.20 5.12 4.99
N VAL A 43 15.08 4.00 5.71
CA VAL A 43 13.79 3.50 6.22
C VAL A 43 13.68 3.83 7.69
N ASN A 44 12.66 4.59 8.09
CA ASN A 44 12.41 4.92 9.48
C ASN A 44 12.14 3.65 10.30
N VAL A 45 12.82 3.52 11.45
CA VAL A 45 12.47 2.49 12.45
C VAL A 45 11.95 3.09 13.76
N LEU A 46 11.92 4.43 13.86
CA LEU A 46 11.40 5.17 15.02
C LEU A 46 10.71 6.47 14.59
N SER A 47 9.60 6.80 15.27
CA SER A 47 8.88 8.08 15.14
C SER A 47 9.44 9.15 16.06
N GLN A 48 9.26 10.41 15.64
CA GLN A 48 9.53 11.59 16.47
C GLN A 48 8.36 11.94 17.41
N GLU A 49 7.19 11.32 17.24
CA GLU A 49 6.01 11.48 18.10
C GLU A 49 5.81 10.26 19.00
N GLN A 50 5.02 10.42 20.06
CA GLN A 50 4.56 9.30 20.90
C GLN A 50 3.18 8.82 20.42
N PRO A 51 2.94 7.50 20.30
CA PRO A 51 3.89 6.41 20.52
C PRO A 51 4.98 6.36 19.43
N SER A 52 6.22 6.10 19.85
CA SER A 52 7.38 6.21 18.95
C SER A 52 7.59 5.00 18.05
N GLU A 53 7.00 3.86 18.39
CA GLU A 53 7.04 2.65 17.57
C GLU A 53 6.23 2.84 16.28
N LEU A 54 6.74 2.29 15.18
CA LEU A 54 5.99 2.23 13.93
C LEU A 54 5.10 0.99 13.91
N LEU A 55 4.02 1.12 13.15
CA LEU A 55 3.28 -0.02 12.64
C LEU A 55 3.99 -0.57 11.41
N TYR A 56 4.04 -1.89 11.30
CA TYR A 56 4.54 -2.58 10.12
C TYR A 56 3.60 -3.71 9.71
N LEU A 57 3.62 -4.04 8.42
CA LEU A 57 3.07 -5.27 7.87
C LEU A 57 4.05 -5.83 6.84
N VAL A 58 4.29 -7.13 6.92
CA VAL A 58 4.96 -7.89 5.87
C VAL A 58 3.96 -8.83 5.21
N ALA A 59 3.80 -8.69 3.90
CA ALA A 59 3.05 -9.61 3.07
C ALA A 59 4.05 -10.53 2.35
N ASP A 60 4.35 -11.70 2.92
CA ASP A 60 5.31 -12.67 2.37
C ASP A 60 4.93 -13.23 0.99
N ASP A 61 3.65 -13.19 0.62
CA ASP A 61 3.15 -13.53 -0.71
C ASP A 61 2.25 -12.39 -1.21
N PHE A 62 2.87 -11.25 -1.50
CA PHE A 62 2.14 -10.04 -1.90
C PHE A 62 1.54 -10.21 -3.30
N ARG A 63 0.22 -10.39 -3.36
CA ARG A 63 -0.55 -10.49 -4.59
C ARG A 63 -1.41 -9.25 -4.76
N HIS A 64 -1.05 -8.43 -5.74
CA HIS A 64 -1.75 -7.18 -6.01
C HIS A 64 -1.53 -6.78 -7.48
N PRO A 65 -2.52 -6.20 -8.19
CA PRO A 65 -2.37 -5.77 -9.59
C PRO A 65 -1.25 -4.74 -9.81
N LEU A 66 -0.78 -4.09 -8.73
CA LEU A 66 0.36 -3.17 -8.75
C LEU A 66 1.68 -3.86 -9.13
N THR A 67 1.88 -5.14 -8.82
CA THR A 67 3.15 -5.83 -9.14
C THR A 67 3.37 -5.90 -10.65
N ALA A 68 2.33 -6.17 -11.43
CA ALA A 68 2.40 -6.17 -12.90
C ALA A 68 2.84 -4.80 -13.45
N ARG A 69 2.34 -3.70 -12.86
CA ARG A 69 2.70 -2.32 -13.26
C ARG A 69 4.16 -1.97 -12.94
N LEU A 70 4.83 -2.72 -12.07
CA LEU A 70 6.23 -2.52 -11.71
C LEU A 70 7.19 -3.30 -12.59
N GLU A 71 6.75 -4.35 -13.27
CA GLU A 71 7.61 -5.18 -14.11
C GLU A 71 8.14 -4.42 -15.33
N ASP A 72 7.39 -3.43 -15.81
CA ASP A 72 7.74 -2.60 -16.96
C ASP A 72 8.66 -1.41 -16.62
N LEU A 73 8.97 -1.19 -15.34
CA LEU A 73 9.82 -0.07 -14.94
C LEU A 73 11.29 -0.35 -15.23
N SER A 74 11.97 0.66 -15.77
CA SER A 74 13.42 0.62 -15.93
C SER A 74 14.13 0.61 -14.57
N SER A 75 15.32 0.00 -14.53
CA SER A 75 16.17 0.10 -13.34
C SER A 75 16.63 1.54 -13.13
N GLY A 76 16.70 1.96 -11.86
CA GLY A 76 16.95 3.33 -11.45
C GLY A 76 15.70 4.01 -10.90
N TRP A 77 15.77 5.34 -10.80
CA TRP A 77 14.67 6.16 -10.27
C TRP A 77 13.59 6.40 -11.32
N ASN A 78 12.35 6.12 -10.96
CA ASN A 78 11.16 6.38 -11.76
C ASN A 78 10.27 7.39 -11.03
N THR A 79 10.17 8.63 -11.56
CA THR A 79 9.25 9.64 -11.01
C THR A 79 7.82 9.23 -11.35
N LEU A 80 6.94 9.23 -10.34
CA LEU A 80 5.54 8.86 -10.52
C LEU A 80 4.65 10.10 -10.39
N PRO A 81 3.83 10.44 -11.40
CA PRO A 81 2.79 11.44 -11.25
C PRO A 81 1.84 11.05 -10.11
N SER A 82 1.35 12.01 -9.33
CA SER A 82 0.33 11.74 -8.32
C SER A 82 -0.96 11.27 -8.98
N GLY A 83 -1.57 10.25 -8.42
CA GLY A 83 -2.89 9.75 -8.82
C GLY A 83 -2.98 8.23 -8.94
N PRO A 84 -4.20 7.72 -9.18
CA PRO A 84 -4.46 6.28 -9.23
C PRO A 84 -3.94 5.60 -10.50
N GLY A 85 -3.56 6.34 -11.55
CA GLY A 85 -3.21 5.76 -12.85
C GLY A 85 -1.90 4.96 -12.85
N GLY A 86 -0.96 5.30 -11.97
CA GLY A 86 0.37 4.68 -11.90
C GLY A 86 0.47 3.52 -10.91
N PRO A 87 1.70 2.99 -10.71
CA PRO A 87 2.02 2.04 -9.65
C PRO A 87 2.22 2.71 -8.29
N ASN A 88 1.59 3.86 -8.04
CA ASN A 88 1.69 4.59 -6.78
C ASN A 88 1.10 3.77 -5.64
N LEU A 89 1.74 3.83 -4.47
CA LEU A 89 1.19 3.28 -3.23
C LEU A 89 0.22 4.29 -2.59
N ASP A 90 -0.89 3.76 -2.11
CA ASP A 90 -1.83 4.46 -1.22
C ASP A 90 -2.45 3.41 -0.29
N PHE A 91 -2.19 3.51 1.00
CA PHE A 91 -2.57 2.52 2.00
C PHE A 91 -4.07 2.59 2.31
N VAL A 92 -4.68 3.76 2.11
CA VAL A 92 -6.12 3.99 2.32
C VAL A 92 -6.91 3.59 1.06
N ARG A 93 -6.47 4.02 -0.12
CA ARG A 93 -7.24 3.87 -1.39
C ARG A 93 -6.81 2.67 -2.21
N GLY A 94 -5.54 2.29 -2.12
CA GLY A 94 -4.91 1.33 -3.01
C GLY A 94 -5.18 -0.14 -2.70
N ASN A 95 -5.90 -0.48 -1.62
CA ASN A 95 -6.24 -1.87 -1.26
C ASN A 95 -5.04 -2.83 -1.17
N LEU A 96 -3.88 -2.31 -0.76
CA LEU A 96 -2.62 -3.06 -0.73
C LEU A 96 -2.63 -4.19 0.30
N PHE A 97 -3.25 -3.97 1.45
CA PHE A 97 -3.34 -4.91 2.56
C PHE A 97 -4.49 -4.51 3.50
N ASP A 98 -4.82 -5.37 4.47
CA ASP A 98 -5.73 -5.00 5.56
C ASP A 98 -4.97 -4.25 6.67
N PRO A 99 -5.25 -2.96 6.95
CA PRO A 99 -4.60 -2.21 8.03
C PRO A 99 -4.70 -2.89 9.39
N ALA A 100 -5.75 -3.67 9.63
CA ALA A 100 -5.94 -4.39 10.89
C ALA A 100 -4.86 -5.48 11.12
N GLY A 101 -4.17 -5.90 10.06
CA GLY A 101 -3.07 -6.86 10.12
C GLY A 101 -1.72 -6.26 10.53
N MET A 102 -1.59 -4.93 10.56
CA MET A 102 -0.36 -4.27 10.99
C MET A 102 -0.06 -4.55 12.47
N ARG A 103 1.22 -4.65 12.81
CA ARG A 103 1.71 -4.89 14.18
C ARG A 103 2.68 -3.80 14.57
N SER A 104 2.86 -3.58 15.87
CA SER A 104 3.94 -2.74 16.39
C SER A 104 5.09 -3.63 16.85
N LEU A 105 6.31 -3.19 16.60
CA LEU A 105 7.52 -3.72 17.21
C LEU A 105 8.31 -2.56 17.84
N PRO A 106 9.07 -2.81 18.91
CA PRO A 106 10.04 -1.84 19.36
C PRO A 106 11.06 -1.56 18.24
N PRO A 107 11.67 -0.37 18.24
CA PRO A 107 12.51 0.12 17.14
C PRO A 107 13.83 -0.64 16.99
N ASP A 108 14.51 -0.91 18.11
CA ASP A 108 15.85 -1.52 18.21
C ASP A 108 16.02 -2.08 19.63
N VAL A 109 16.07 -3.40 19.79
CA VAL A 109 16.20 -4.08 21.08
C VAL A 109 17.31 -5.13 20.98
N ALA A 110 18.06 -5.33 22.06
CA ALA A 110 19.07 -6.38 22.08
C ALA A 110 18.43 -7.78 22.00
N GLY A 111 18.93 -8.61 21.09
CA GLY A 111 18.44 -9.97 20.85
C GLY A 111 17.98 -10.13 19.40
N PRO A 112 17.94 -11.35 18.85
CA PRO A 112 17.51 -11.55 17.47
C PRO A 112 15.98 -11.55 17.35
N ASP A 113 15.50 -11.10 16.20
CA ASP A 113 14.11 -11.17 15.73
C ASP A 113 13.10 -10.52 16.68
N ASN A 114 13.50 -9.47 17.40
CA ASN A 114 12.67 -8.85 18.43
C ASN A 114 12.37 -7.36 18.21
N ASP A 115 12.93 -6.77 17.14
CA ASP A 115 12.71 -5.38 16.77
C ASP A 115 12.42 -5.19 15.27
N LEU A 116 12.03 -3.97 14.90
CA LEU A 116 11.71 -3.62 13.51
C LEU A 116 12.94 -3.69 12.59
N ALA A 117 14.14 -3.37 13.10
CA ALA A 117 15.37 -3.43 12.31
C ALA A 117 15.78 -4.87 11.98
N ASP A 118 15.63 -5.83 12.90
CA ASP A 118 15.80 -7.26 12.68
C ASP A 118 14.87 -7.77 11.58
N LEU A 119 13.60 -7.37 11.65
CA LEU A 119 12.61 -7.76 10.67
C LEU A 119 12.97 -7.24 9.28
N LEU A 120 13.36 -5.96 9.17
CA LEU A 120 13.80 -5.40 7.89
C LEU A 120 15.06 -6.10 7.39
N ASP A 121 16.02 -6.37 8.28
CA ASP A 121 17.28 -7.03 7.95
C ASP A 121 17.06 -8.45 7.42
N HIS A 122 16.19 -9.23 8.05
CA HIS A 122 15.82 -10.57 7.59
C HIS A 122 15.41 -10.59 6.10
N TYR A 123 14.54 -9.67 5.69
CA TYR A 123 14.02 -9.63 4.32
C TYR A 123 15.01 -9.02 3.32
N VAL A 124 15.73 -7.97 3.71
CA VAL A 124 16.64 -7.28 2.80
C VAL A 124 17.92 -8.10 2.59
N GLN A 125 18.44 -8.77 3.62
CA GLN A 125 19.60 -9.68 3.48
C GLN A 125 19.32 -10.82 2.50
N ARG A 126 18.10 -11.35 2.47
CA ARG A 126 17.69 -12.34 1.45
C ARG A 126 17.80 -11.79 0.03
N ALA A 127 17.47 -10.52 -0.18
CA ALA A 127 17.62 -9.86 -1.48
C ALA A 127 19.07 -9.50 -1.81
N VAL A 128 19.89 -9.17 -0.82
CA VAL A 128 21.35 -9.00 -1.01
C VAL A 128 22.00 -10.32 -1.45
N ALA A 129 21.57 -11.45 -0.87
CA ALA A 129 22.08 -12.78 -1.18
C ALA A 129 21.61 -13.35 -2.53
N ASP A 130 20.58 -12.76 -3.15
CA ASP A 130 20.03 -13.19 -4.45
C ASP A 130 20.33 -12.14 -5.53
N PRO A 131 21.31 -12.38 -6.42
CA PRO A 131 21.66 -11.45 -7.49
C PRO A 131 20.51 -11.15 -8.48
N ALA A 132 19.49 -12.01 -8.55
CA ALA A 132 18.32 -11.80 -9.39
C ALA A 132 17.19 -11.06 -8.67
N ALA A 133 17.28 -10.87 -7.34
CA ALA A 133 16.27 -10.13 -6.59
C ALA A 133 16.28 -8.64 -6.95
N ARG A 134 15.09 -8.05 -6.97
CA ARG A 134 14.88 -6.63 -7.25
C ARG A 134 14.11 -5.98 -6.10
N LEU A 135 14.56 -4.81 -5.67
CA LEU A 135 13.87 -3.95 -4.73
C LEU A 135 13.17 -2.81 -5.49
N TYR A 136 11.94 -2.55 -5.09
CA TYR A 136 11.14 -1.39 -5.51
C TYR A 136 10.86 -0.54 -4.28
N VAL A 137 11.58 0.57 -4.12
CA VAL A 137 11.48 1.44 -2.93
C VAL A 137 10.71 2.70 -3.28
N PHE A 138 9.56 2.89 -2.64
CA PHE A 138 8.68 4.04 -2.83
C PHE A 138 8.91 5.08 -1.75
N GLY A 139 8.83 6.34 -2.15
CA GLY A 139 8.97 7.48 -1.26
C GLY A 139 9.40 8.73 -2.02
N SER A 140 10.10 9.61 -1.33
CA SER A 140 10.60 10.85 -1.92
C SER A 140 12.10 10.73 -2.24
N ARG A 141 12.50 11.18 -3.42
CA ARG A 141 13.92 11.17 -3.83
C ARG A 141 14.68 12.33 -3.20
N PHE A 142 15.87 12.05 -2.68
CA PHE A 142 16.89 13.06 -2.41
C PHE A 142 18.09 12.89 -3.37
N GLY A 143 18.78 13.99 -3.64
CA GLY A 143 19.88 14.02 -4.60
C GLY A 143 19.45 13.75 -6.05
N PRO A 144 20.40 13.47 -6.96
CA PRO A 144 21.83 13.37 -6.69
C PRO A 144 22.42 14.70 -6.21
N GLU A 145 23.32 14.66 -5.24
CA GLU A 145 24.00 15.80 -4.62
C GLU A 145 25.45 15.85 -5.12
N PRO A 146 25.78 16.67 -6.15
CA PRO A 146 27.12 16.71 -6.72
C PRO A 146 28.17 17.12 -5.67
N GLY A 147 29.27 16.38 -5.60
CA GLY A 147 30.37 16.66 -4.66
C GLY A 147 30.10 16.28 -3.20
N VAL A 148 28.89 15.84 -2.85
CA VAL A 148 28.55 15.37 -1.50
C VAL A 148 28.50 13.85 -1.51
N LYS A 149 29.31 13.21 -0.66
CA LYS A 149 29.26 11.74 -0.49
C LYS A 149 28.07 11.34 0.35
N ASP A 150 27.50 10.16 0.05
CA ASP A 150 26.55 9.53 0.95
C ASP A 150 27.18 9.30 2.33
N LYS A 151 26.47 9.71 3.38
CA LYS A 151 26.99 9.69 4.77
C LYS A 151 27.10 8.29 5.37
N VAL A 152 26.44 7.28 4.80
CA VAL A 152 26.34 5.92 5.37
C VAL A 152 27.26 4.96 4.62
N PHE A 153 27.19 4.96 3.30
CA PHE A 153 27.88 4.03 2.39
C PHE A 153 29.02 4.68 1.58
N GLY A 154 29.16 6.02 1.64
CA GLY A 154 30.34 6.72 1.13
C GLY A 154 30.43 6.89 -0.40
N PHE A 155 29.43 6.45 -1.16
CA PHE A 155 29.38 6.64 -2.62
C PHE A 155 29.15 8.11 -3.00
N LEU A 156 29.52 8.48 -4.23
CA LEU A 156 29.40 9.84 -4.77
C LEU A 156 28.76 9.78 -6.18
N PRO A 157 27.78 10.64 -6.50
CA PRO A 157 27.10 11.61 -5.62
C PRO A 157 26.18 10.92 -4.61
N GLY A 158 25.93 11.59 -3.46
CA GLY A 158 24.88 11.21 -2.53
C GLY A 158 23.52 11.25 -3.22
N ASN A 159 22.73 10.20 -3.08
CA ASN A 159 21.52 9.98 -3.87
C ASN A 159 20.68 8.89 -3.19
N GLY A 160 19.36 8.97 -3.26
CA GLY A 160 18.54 7.96 -2.60
C GLY A 160 17.08 8.30 -2.43
N VAL A 161 16.45 7.55 -1.52
CA VAL A 161 15.02 7.60 -1.22
C VAL A 161 14.83 7.67 0.30
N HIS A 162 13.92 8.51 0.74
CA HIS A 162 13.44 8.61 2.13
C HIS A 162 11.90 8.67 2.13
N ASP A 163 11.27 8.96 3.27
CA ASP A 163 9.79 8.95 3.39
C ASP A 163 9.19 7.59 2.98
N VAL A 164 9.86 6.49 3.38
CA VAL A 164 9.51 5.09 3.04
C VAL A 164 8.48 4.53 4.04
N HIS A 165 7.39 5.28 4.23
CA HIS A 165 6.26 4.92 5.10
C HIS A 165 4.99 5.58 4.57
N MET A 166 3.84 5.34 5.19
CA MET A 166 2.59 6.05 4.87
C MET A 166 2.79 7.56 4.94
N ASN A 167 2.45 8.30 3.88
CA ASN A 167 2.70 9.74 3.72
C ASN A 167 1.37 10.50 3.61
N GLN A 168 0.42 10.12 4.47
CA GLN A 168 -0.91 10.71 4.59
C GLN A 168 -1.46 10.51 6.01
N GLY A 169 -2.51 11.26 6.36
CA GLY A 169 -3.18 11.15 7.64
C GLY A 169 -2.34 11.63 8.82
N ASN A 170 -1.32 12.46 8.59
CA ASN A 170 -0.42 12.90 9.65
C ASN A 170 -1.09 13.80 10.69
N SER A 171 -0.46 13.90 11.86
CA SER A 171 -0.81 14.89 12.89
C SER A 171 -0.62 16.32 12.35
N HIS A 172 -1.24 17.32 12.98
CA HIS A 172 -1.18 18.72 12.52
C HIS A 172 0.25 19.23 12.27
N ARG A 173 1.24 18.75 13.04
CA ARG A 173 2.65 19.15 12.89
C ARG A 173 3.26 18.69 11.56
N PHE A 174 2.88 17.51 11.08
CA PHE A 174 3.42 16.87 9.87
C PHE A 174 2.42 16.83 8.71
N ARG A 175 1.25 17.47 8.87
CA ARG A 175 0.22 17.63 7.83
C ARG A 175 0.77 18.17 6.50
N GLY A 176 1.88 18.89 6.56
CA GLY A 176 2.61 19.33 5.38
C GLY A 176 2.95 18.19 4.43
N ASP A 177 3.29 17.01 4.94
CA ASP A 177 3.80 15.90 4.13
C ASP A 177 2.69 15.00 3.57
N ASP A 178 1.43 15.27 3.93
CA ASP A 178 0.27 14.52 3.43
C ASP A 178 0.04 14.69 1.93
N GLY A 179 -0.43 13.60 1.31
CA GLY A 179 -0.88 13.59 -0.07
C GLY A 179 -1.47 12.23 -0.44
N VAL A 180 -2.34 12.23 -1.45
CA VAL A 180 -2.90 10.99 -2.01
C VAL A 180 -1.94 10.34 -3.00
N TRP A 181 -1.94 9.01 -3.08
CA TRP A 181 -1.11 8.25 -4.03
C TRP A 181 0.38 8.60 -3.95
N GLN A 182 0.90 8.79 -2.74
CA GLN A 182 2.31 9.08 -2.49
C GLN A 182 2.87 8.36 -1.26
N ASP A 183 2.23 7.28 -0.82
CA ASP A 183 2.73 6.51 0.31
C ASP A 183 4.05 5.83 -0.07
N GLY A 184 4.93 5.72 0.92
CA GLY A 184 6.17 4.98 0.85
C GLY A 184 6.02 3.55 1.34
N GLY A 185 7.11 2.81 1.19
CA GLY A 185 7.18 1.37 1.46
C GLY A 185 8.08 0.71 0.44
N PHE A 186 8.25 -0.61 0.52
CA PHE A 186 9.04 -1.29 -0.49
C PHE A 186 8.58 -2.71 -0.77
N LEU A 187 8.78 -3.13 -2.02
CA LEU A 187 8.51 -4.48 -2.49
C LEU A 187 9.81 -5.18 -2.88
N LEU A 188 9.90 -6.46 -2.57
CA LEU A 188 10.99 -7.36 -2.95
C LEU A 188 10.45 -8.35 -3.97
N ARG A 189 11.04 -8.42 -5.15
CA ARG A 189 10.76 -9.45 -6.14
C ARG A 189 11.87 -10.49 -6.11
N PHE A 190 11.49 -11.75 -5.95
CA PHE A 190 12.36 -12.93 -6.06
C PHE A 190 11.94 -13.75 -7.28
N PRO A 191 12.51 -13.49 -8.48
CA PRO A 191 12.05 -14.10 -9.73
C PRO A 191 12.14 -15.63 -9.71
N GLY A 192 13.19 -16.19 -9.10
CA GLY A 192 13.36 -17.64 -9.00
C GLY A 192 12.29 -18.36 -8.17
N GLN A 193 11.51 -17.62 -7.38
CA GLN A 193 10.41 -18.13 -6.56
C GLN A 193 9.03 -17.67 -7.08
N SER A 194 8.98 -16.90 -8.17
CA SER A 194 7.78 -16.18 -8.62
C SER A 194 7.09 -15.43 -7.48
N ARG A 195 7.88 -14.81 -6.59
CA ARG A 195 7.40 -14.29 -5.31
C ARG A 195 7.64 -12.80 -5.18
N TRP A 196 6.62 -12.13 -4.65
CA TRP A 196 6.69 -10.75 -4.19
C TRP A 196 6.52 -10.72 -2.68
N VAL A 197 7.34 -9.92 -2.00
CA VAL A 197 7.16 -9.57 -0.59
C VAL A 197 6.91 -8.08 -0.50
N GLY A 198 5.84 -7.69 0.19
CA GLY A 198 5.53 -6.28 0.45
C GLY A 198 5.79 -5.89 1.90
N ILE A 199 6.50 -4.78 2.12
CA ILE A 199 6.80 -4.25 3.45
C ILE A 199 6.27 -2.83 3.54
N PHE A 200 5.33 -2.64 4.46
CA PHE A 200 4.57 -1.41 4.64
C PHE A 200 4.73 -0.89 6.06
N LEU A 201 4.94 0.41 6.20
CA LEU A 201 5.22 1.08 7.47
C LEU A 201 4.28 2.27 7.65
N ALA A 202 3.77 2.48 8.85
CA ALA A 202 2.95 3.64 9.19
C ALA A 202 3.25 4.11 10.62
N PHE A 203 3.09 5.40 10.89
CA PHE A 203 3.17 5.90 12.26
C PHE A 203 1.85 5.64 12.99
N GLN A 204 1.93 5.33 14.29
CA GLN A 204 0.71 5.09 15.09
C GLN A 204 -0.18 6.32 15.23
N SER A 205 0.35 7.53 15.04
CA SER A 205 -0.41 8.78 15.06
C SER A 205 -1.18 9.06 13.78
N GLN A 206 -0.97 8.28 12.70
CA GLN A 206 -1.61 8.52 11.42
C GLN A 206 -3.05 8.02 11.36
N SER A 207 -3.89 8.83 10.71
CA SER A 207 -5.29 8.50 10.42
C SER A 207 -5.43 7.57 9.22
N TRP A 208 -6.35 6.62 9.32
CA TRP A 208 -6.75 5.71 8.23
C TRP A 208 -7.98 6.19 7.46
N HIS A 209 -8.55 7.33 7.86
CA HIS A 209 -9.54 8.06 7.10
C HIS A 209 -8.97 9.43 6.70
N THR A 210 -8.71 9.59 5.41
CA THR A 210 -8.07 10.76 4.83
C THR A 210 -8.88 11.33 3.68
N ASP A 211 -8.77 12.65 3.48
CA ASP A 211 -9.40 13.37 2.39
C ASP A 211 -8.84 12.93 1.03
N ASP A 212 -9.73 12.67 0.07
CA ASP A 212 -9.39 12.08 -1.24
C ASP A 212 -8.64 13.00 -2.19
N THR A 213 -8.45 14.27 -1.82
CA THR A 213 -7.66 15.23 -2.61
C THR A 213 -6.33 15.54 -1.95
N THR A 214 -6.33 15.70 -0.63
CA THR A 214 -5.20 16.23 0.13
C THR A 214 -4.44 15.18 0.93
N GLY A 215 -5.04 14.02 1.20
CA GLY A 215 -4.48 13.01 2.12
C GLY A 215 -4.51 13.45 3.59
N HIS A 216 -5.11 14.59 3.92
CA HIS A 216 -5.24 15.04 5.30
C HIS A 216 -6.23 14.18 6.09
N THR A 217 -5.99 14.03 7.38
CA THR A 217 -6.98 13.44 8.30
C THR A 217 -8.33 14.13 8.18
N LEU A 218 -9.38 13.34 7.97
CA LEU A 218 -10.75 13.83 8.00
C LEU A 218 -11.15 14.22 9.43
N GLU A 219 -11.77 15.39 9.57
CA GLU A 219 -12.27 15.84 10.87
C GLU A 219 -13.59 15.12 11.21
N HIS A 220 -13.84 14.93 12.51
CA HIS A 220 -15.08 14.34 13.03
C HIS A 220 -15.38 12.88 12.62
N VAL A 221 -14.38 12.15 12.12
CA VAL A 221 -14.47 10.70 11.91
C VAL A 221 -13.47 9.97 12.81
N ASP A 222 -13.77 8.72 13.15
CA ASP A 222 -12.80 7.87 13.84
C ASP A 222 -11.70 7.47 12.87
N GLY A 223 -10.58 8.21 12.88
CA GLY A 223 -9.41 7.93 12.06
C GLY A 223 -8.53 6.79 12.58
N THR A 224 -8.90 6.13 13.69
CA THR A 224 -8.08 5.06 14.24
C THR A 224 -7.97 3.88 13.28
N ARG A 225 -6.88 3.13 13.42
CA ARG A 225 -6.65 1.95 12.61
C ARG A 225 -7.80 0.96 12.75
N PRO A 226 -8.43 0.51 11.64
CA PRO A 226 -9.52 -0.45 11.70
C PRO A 226 -9.14 -1.71 12.47
N THR A 227 -10.07 -2.22 13.28
CA THR A 227 -9.92 -3.54 13.93
C THR A 227 -10.70 -4.60 13.14
N PRO A 228 -10.27 -5.88 13.15
CA PRO A 228 -10.88 -6.90 12.29
C PRO A 228 -12.38 -7.11 12.51
N ALA A 229 -12.86 -6.88 13.74
CA ALA A 229 -14.23 -7.16 14.16
C ALA A 229 -15.25 -6.06 13.81
N VAL A 230 -14.81 -4.87 13.38
CA VAL A 230 -15.67 -3.67 13.29
C VAL A 230 -16.19 -3.40 11.88
N ARG A 231 -15.95 -4.28 10.90
CA ARG A 231 -16.44 -4.12 9.52
C ARG A 231 -17.72 -4.91 9.29
N PRO A 232 -18.91 -4.30 9.41
CA PRO A 232 -20.16 -5.04 9.35
C PRO A 232 -20.45 -5.57 7.94
N VAL A 233 -20.12 -4.81 6.90
CA VAL A 233 -20.35 -5.22 5.51
C VAL A 233 -19.03 -5.33 4.76
N ARG A 234 -18.84 -6.45 4.05
CA ARG A 234 -17.62 -6.79 3.34
C ARG A 234 -17.89 -7.13 1.89
N ILE A 235 -16.94 -6.79 1.02
CA ILE A 235 -16.87 -7.36 -0.33
C ILE A 235 -16.28 -8.77 -0.19
N VAL A 236 -17.01 -9.79 -0.63
CA VAL A 236 -16.60 -11.20 -0.50
C VAL A 236 -16.39 -11.88 -1.85
N ALA A 237 -16.94 -11.31 -2.93
CA ALA A 237 -16.75 -11.87 -4.26
C ALA A 237 -16.95 -10.83 -5.37
N ALA A 238 -16.38 -11.07 -6.55
CA ALA A 238 -16.65 -10.29 -7.76
C ALA A 238 -16.68 -11.19 -9.01
N LEU A 239 -17.70 -11.03 -9.86
CA LEU A 239 -17.71 -11.61 -11.21
C LEU A 239 -17.10 -10.57 -12.15
N VAL A 240 -15.81 -10.75 -12.46
CA VAL A 240 -14.99 -9.81 -13.22
C VAL A 240 -15.15 -9.99 -14.73
N ASP A 241 -15.16 -11.25 -15.19
CA ASP A 241 -15.27 -11.60 -16.61
C ASP A 241 -16.50 -12.50 -16.81
N PRO A 242 -17.71 -11.94 -16.99
CA PRO A 242 -18.93 -12.71 -17.19
C PRO A 242 -18.93 -13.41 -18.55
N ALA A 243 -19.34 -14.68 -18.59
CA ALA A 243 -19.47 -15.40 -19.86
C ALA A 243 -20.52 -14.75 -20.78
N GLY A 244 -20.20 -14.65 -22.08
CA GLY A 244 -21.09 -14.13 -23.11
C GLY A 244 -20.62 -12.83 -23.77
N PRO A 245 -21.44 -12.20 -24.63
CA PRO A 245 -21.03 -11.02 -25.38
C PRO A 245 -20.88 -9.79 -24.48
N ALA A 246 -19.84 -8.99 -24.73
CA ALA A 246 -19.66 -7.70 -24.06
C ALA A 246 -20.77 -6.70 -24.46
N PRO A 247 -21.25 -5.82 -23.54
CA PRO A 247 -20.92 -5.72 -22.11
C PRO A 247 -21.36 -6.94 -21.29
N GLY A 248 -20.41 -7.59 -20.59
CA GLY A 248 -20.74 -8.59 -19.58
C GLY A 248 -21.43 -7.95 -18.36
N ALA A 249 -22.32 -8.71 -17.71
CA ALA A 249 -22.99 -8.30 -16.48
C ALA A 249 -22.07 -8.54 -15.27
N GLU A 250 -21.07 -7.68 -15.11
CA GLU A 250 -20.12 -7.72 -13.99
C GLU A 250 -20.82 -7.41 -12.67
N THR A 251 -20.39 -8.07 -11.59
CA THR A 251 -21.05 -7.91 -10.28
C THR A 251 -20.06 -7.97 -9.13
N VAL A 252 -20.44 -7.34 -8.01
CA VAL A 252 -19.75 -7.45 -6.72
C VAL A 252 -20.72 -7.97 -5.68
N THR A 253 -20.29 -8.97 -4.90
CA THR A 253 -21.10 -9.55 -3.83
C THR A 253 -20.66 -8.99 -2.48
N LEU A 254 -21.61 -8.40 -1.78
CA LEU A 254 -21.47 -7.90 -0.42
C LEU A 254 -22.04 -8.92 0.56
N LEU A 255 -21.44 -9.03 1.75
CA LEU A 255 -21.93 -9.82 2.89
C LEU A 255 -22.07 -8.90 4.10
N ASN A 256 -23.21 -8.94 4.78
CA ASN A 256 -23.31 -8.43 6.14
C ASN A 256 -22.81 -9.50 7.13
N ALA A 257 -21.60 -9.31 7.64
CA ALA A 257 -20.95 -10.18 8.62
C ALA A 257 -21.23 -9.78 10.08
N SER A 258 -22.06 -8.75 10.32
CA SER A 258 -22.45 -8.33 11.67
C SER A 258 -23.72 -9.02 12.17
N ALA A 259 -24.03 -8.80 13.45
CA ALA A 259 -25.23 -9.32 14.10
C ALA A 259 -26.48 -8.47 13.83
N ASP A 260 -26.34 -7.29 13.24
CA ASP A 260 -27.41 -6.30 13.08
C ASP A 260 -27.70 -6.01 11.60
N PRO A 261 -28.95 -5.70 11.22
CA PRO A 261 -29.25 -5.22 9.86
C PRO A 261 -28.51 -3.91 9.55
N VAL A 262 -28.00 -3.77 8.33
CA VAL A 262 -27.26 -2.58 7.89
C VAL A 262 -28.01 -1.86 6.77
N ASP A 263 -28.31 -0.58 6.96
CA ASP A 263 -28.84 0.26 5.89
C ASP A 263 -27.73 0.65 4.90
N LEU A 264 -27.90 0.24 3.65
CA LEU A 264 -26.95 0.48 2.55
C LEU A 264 -27.35 1.69 1.70
N THR A 265 -28.36 2.46 2.11
CA THR A 265 -28.82 3.65 1.37
C THR A 265 -27.66 4.63 1.19
N GLY A 266 -27.38 5.00 -0.07
CA GLY A 266 -26.29 5.92 -0.41
C GLY A 266 -24.91 5.28 -0.52
N TRP A 267 -24.74 4.00 -0.19
CA TRP A 267 -23.46 3.31 -0.32
C TRP A 267 -23.09 3.09 -1.79
N ARG A 268 -21.79 2.93 -2.05
CA ARG A 268 -21.24 2.77 -3.41
C ARG A 268 -20.13 1.73 -3.44
N VAL A 269 -20.04 1.00 -4.54
CA VAL A 269 -18.84 0.22 -4.88
C VAL A 269 -18.07 1.00 -5.93
N VAL A 270 -16.78 1.24 -5.71
CA VAL A 270 -15.91 2.00 -6.61
C VAL A 270 -14.62 1.24 -6.92
N GLY A 271 -14.13 1.37 -8.15
CA GLY A 271 -12.81 0.90 -8.57
C GLY A 271 -11.70 1.91 -8.24
N ARG A 272 -10.44 1.54 -8.53
CA ARG A 272 -9.25 2.38 -8.28
C ARG A 272 -9.34 3.80 -8.85
N LEU A 273 -9.93 3.96 -10.04
CA LEU A 273 -10.07 5.26 -10.71
C LEU A 273 -11.26 6.10 -10.19
N GLY A 274 -12.00 5.61 -9.18
CA GLY A 274 -13.16 6.29 -8.60
C GLY A 274 -14.48 6.04 -9.32
N HIS A 275 -14.47 5.43 -10.51
CA HIS A 275 -15.68 4.99 -11.18
C HIS A 275 -16.33 3.83 -10.44
N GLY A 276 -17.66 3.76 -10.44
CA GLY A 276 -18.37 2.82 -9.59
C GLY A 276 -19.88 2.81 -9.77
N ALA A 277 -20.55 1.97 -8.99
CA ALA A 277 -22.00 1.80 -9.00
C ALA A 277 -22.60 2.05 -7.61
N PRO A 278 -23.82 2.62 -7.51
CA PRO A 278 -24.54 2.69 -6.26
C PRO A 278 -24.96 1.29 -5.79
N VAL A 279 -24.98 1.08 -4.48
CA VAL A 279 -25.55 -0.13 -3.88
C VAL A 279 -27.07 0.03 -3.82
N GLN A 280 -27.78 -0.69 -4.69
CA GLN A 280 -29.23 -0.67 -4.75
C GLN A 280 -29.80 -1.80 -3.88
N ALA A 281 -30.13 -1.48 -2.63
CA ALA A 281 -30.82 -2.41 -1.72
C ALA A 281 -32.30 -2.02 -1.58
N ALA A 282 -33.19 -3.02 -1.54
CA ALA A 282 -34.63 -2.78 -1.32
C ALA A 282 -34.97 -2.44 0.14
N GLY A 283 -34.02 -2.61 1.04
CA GLY A 283 -34.10 -2.34 2.48
C GLY A 283 -32.78 -2.71 3.16
N PRO A 284 -32.70 -2.65 4.50
CA PRO A 284 -31.50 -3.02 5.24
C PRO A 284 -31.05 -4.45 4.91
N LEU A 285 -29.74 -4.64 4.72
CA LEU A 285 -29.16 -5.96 4.50
C LEU A 285 -29.14 -6.71 5.84
N ALA A 286 -29.90 -7.80 5.91
CA ALA A 286 -30.02 -8.61 7.13
C ALA A 286 -28.68 -9.24 7.56
N PRO A 287 -28.51 -9.58 8.85
CA PRO A 287 -27.35 -10.33 9.34
C PRO A 287 -27.11 -11.62 8.55
N GLY A 288 -25.88 -11.85 8.12
CA GLY A 288 -25.48 -13.02 7.34
C GLY A 288 -26.00 -13.06 5.89
N ALA A 289 -26.76 -12.04 5.45
CA ALA A 289 -27.26 -11.98 4.09
C ALA A 289 -26.23 -11.41 3.12
N CYS A 290 -26.32 -11.85 1.86
CA CYS A 290 -25.54 -11.32 0.76
C CYS A 290 -26.37 -10.44 -0.16
N LEU A 291 -25.73 -9.45 -0.78
CA LEU A 291 -26.31 -8.62 -1.82
C LEU A 291 -25.36 -8.58 -3.02
N THR A 292 -25.87 -8.92 -4.20
CA THR A 292 -25.13 -8.78 -5.46
C THR A 292 -25.41 -7.41 -6.06
N VAL A 293 -24.36 -6.62 -6.25
CA VAL A 293 -24.37 -5.28 -6.83
C VAL A 293 -23.94 -5.38 -8.30
N PRO A 294 -24.84 -5.12 -9.27
CA PRO A 294 -24.45 -5.07 -10.67
C PRO A 294 -23.63 -3.82 -10.96
N LEU A 295 -22.56 -3.99 -11.74
CA LEU A 295 -21.74 -2.88 -12.21
C LEU A 295 -22.22 -2.44 -13.60
N GLY A 296 -22.36 -1.13 -13.78
CA GLY A 296 -22.72 -0.52 -15.06
C GLY A 296 -21.52 -0.37 -15.99
N ALA A 297 -21.77 0.07 -17.22
CA ALA A 297 -20.73 0.28 -18.24
C ALA A 297 -19.60 1.25 -17.82
N GLU A 298 -19.91 2.19 -16.92
CA GLU A 298 -18.94 3.15 -16.37
C GLU A 298 -18.08 2.57 -15.24
N ALA A 299 -18.46 1.41 -14.67
CA ALA A 299 -17.85 0.83 -13.48
C ALA A 299 -17.16 -0.51 -13.78
N ARG A 300 -16.65 -0.68 -15.00
CA ARG A 300 -16.11 -1.96 -15.44
C ARG A 300 -14.89 -2.41 -14.65
N LEU A 301 -14.86 -3.69 -14.38
CA LEU A 301 -13.73 -4.43 -13.82
C LEU A 301 -12.80 -4.81 -14.97
N GLY A 302 -11.49 -4.62 -14.77
CA GLY A 302 -10.49 -5.01 -15.76
C GLY A 302 -10.04 -6.45 -15.53
N ASP A 303 -9.91 -7.22 -16.61
CA ASP A 303 -9.44 -8.63 -16.56
C ASP A 303 -7.94 -8.74 -16.21
N HIS A 304 -7.22 -7.62 -16.23
CA HIS A 304 -5.80 -7.53 -15.87
C HIS A 304 -5.57 -7.36 -14.37
N GLY A 305 -6.62 -7.48 -13.56
CA GLY A 305 -6.60 -7.20 -12.13
C GLY A 305 -7.08 -5.79 -11.81
N GLY A 306 -7.50 -5.59 -10.57
CA GLY A 306 -8.04 -4.32 -10.12
C GLY A 306 -8.30 -4.28 -8.62
N GLU A 307 -8.73 -3.11 -8.17
CA GLU A 307 -9.02 -2.81 -6.77
C GLU A 307 -10.46 -2.32 -6.65
N LEU A 308 -11.17 -2.80 -5.62
CA LEU A 308 -12.55 -2.46 -5.33
C LEU A 308 -12.68 -1.94 -3.90
N SER A 309 -13.40 -0.84 -3.72
CA SER A 309 -13.70 -0.27 -2.42
C SER A 309 -15.21 -0.12 -2.25
N LEU A 310 -15.69 -0.45 -1.06
CA LEU A 310 -17.05 -0.20 -0.60
C LEU A 310 -17.03 1.08 0.23
N LEU A 311 -17.81 2.07 -0.19
CA LEU A 311 -17.98 3.35 0.48
C LEU A 311 -19.36 3.42 1.11
N ASP A 312 -19.46 3.99 2.31
CA ASP A 312 -20.73 4.30 2.94
C ASP A 312 -21.40 5.55 2.34
N ALA A 313 -22.54 5.95 2.91
CA ALA A 313 -23.29 7.12 2.47
C ALA A 313 -22.53 8.46 2.65
N ALA A 314 -21.54 8.50 3.55
CA ALA A 314 -20.68 9.65 3.76
C ALA A 314 -19.43 9.64 2.84
N GLY A 315 -19.27 8.58 2.04
CA GLY A 315 -18.10 8.38 1.19
C GLY A 315 -16.89 7.77 1.93
N LEU A 316 -17.05 7.36 3.19
CA LEU A 316 -15.96 6.71 3.93
C LEU A 316 -15.81 5.27 3.47
N LYS A 317 -14.57 4.84 3.30
CA LYS A 317 -14.25 3.46 2.95
C LYS A 317 -14.56 2.52 4.12
N VAL A 318 -15.46 1.57 3.87
CA VAL A 318 -15.87 0.53 4.83
C VAL A 318 -15.05 -0.76 4.63
N HIS A 319 -14.84 -1.14 3.37
CA HIS A 319 -14.08 -2.34 3.00
C HIS A 319 -13.40 -2.13 1.65
N GLY A 320 -12.39 -2.92 1.35
CA GLY A 320 -11.86 -2.98 0.01
C GLY A 320 -11.00 -4.23 -0.21
N VAL A 321 -10.85 -4.59 -1.47
CA VAL A 321 -10.20 -5.80 -1.94
C VAL A 321 -9.43 -5.51 -3.23
N SER A 322 -8.50 -6.39 -3.57
CA SER A 322 -7.80 -6.37 -4.86
C SER A 322 -7.79 -7.76 -5.46
N TYR A 323 -7.74 -7.85 -6.79
CA TYR A 323 -7.56 -9.10 -7.52
C TYR A 323 -6.52 -8.93 -8.62
N THR A 324 -5.82 -10.02 -8.97
CA THR A 324 -4.86 -10.07 -10.08
C THR A 324 -5.49 -10.72 -11.32
N ALA A 325 -4.85 -10.54 -12.48
CA ALA A 325 -5.26 -11.21 -13.71
C ALA A 325 -5.34 -12.74 -13.57
N GLU A 326 -4.44 -13.33 -12.78
CA GLU A 326 -4.39 -14.79 -12.54
C GLU A 326 -5.63 -15.31 -11.79
N GLN A 327 -6.33 -14.45 -11.06
CA GLN A 327 -7.56 -14.82 -10.36
C GLN A 327 -8.80 -14.74 -11.26
N VAL A 328 -8.72 -14.03 -12.39
CA VAL A 328 -9.84 -13.82 -13.31
C VAL A 328 -9.98 -15.01 -14.26
N ARG A 329 -11.19 -15.55 -14.36
CA ARG A 329 -11.54 -16.64 -15.28
C ARG A 329 -12.95 -16.40 -15.80
N GLU A 330 -13.14 -16.46 -17.12
CA GLU A 330 -14.46 -16.25 -17.76
C GLU A 330 -15.56 -17.10 -17.14
N GLY A 331 -16.62 -16.44 -16.67
CA GLY A 331 -17.79 -17.05 -16.03
C GLY A 331 -17.58 -17.46 -14.57
N TRP A 332 -16.39 -17.28 -13.99
CA TRP A 332 -16.10 -17.61 -12.59
C TRP A 332 -16.03 -16.35 -11.72
N THR A 333 -16.55 -16.49 -10.51
CA THR A 333 -16.47 -15.45 -9.49
C THR A 333 -15.12 -15.53 -8.75
N VAL A 334 -14.43 -14.40 -8.66
CA VAL A 334 -13.28 -14.21 -7.76
C VAL A 334 -13.81 -14.14 -6.33
N VAL A 335 -13.22 -14.91 -5.41
CA VAL A 335 -13.58 -14.93 -3.99
C VAL A 335 -12.44 -14.32 -3.17
N PHE A 336 -12.80 -13.51 -2.17
CA PHE A 336 -11.88 -12.79 -1.28
C PHE A 336 -11.91 -13.30 0.15
#